data_AF-A0A317KHU0-F1
#
_entry.id   AF-A0A317KHU0-F1
#
_cell.length_a   1.000
_cell.length_b   1.000
_cell.length_c   1.000
_cell.angle_alpha   90.00
_cell.angle_beta   90.00
_cell.angle_gamma   90.00
#
_symmetry.space_group_name_H-M   'P 1'
#
loop_
_entity.id
_entity.type
_entity.pdbx_description
1 polymer ?
#
loop_
_entity_poly.entity_id
_entity_poly.type
_entity_poly.pdbx_seq_one_letter_code
_entity_poly.pdbx_strand_id
1 'polypeptide(L)'
;MTVVRGLAFDASRALEAITALLTGPIPSAGAPTLIDSDPRTGEWLATRAGGFVLVPLWEGPNLIGLRDPEWTEQLELGDRHLATLAGTLDGRWGPHRLLTVDHLIRNPQADRPPVYEALFRQDLYGDLHVWAPDQADDRRLALVLGHSDGDQPLTLAALVTAGPLPELPA
;
A
#
# COMPACT_ATOMS: atom_id res chain seq x y z
N MET A 1 -14.48 8.79 1.55
CA MET A 1 -13.33 9.70 1.41
C MET A 1 -12.11 8.88 1.77
N THR A 2 -11.25 8.55 0.81
CA THR A 2 -10.11 7.63 1.00
C THR A 2 -8.91 8.29 0.37
N VAL A 3 -8.13 8.93 1.25
CA VAL A 3 -6.93 9.76 1.02
C VAL A 3 -7.16 11.10 0.37
N VAL A 4 -6.39 12.04 0.88
CA VAL A 4 -6.47 13.46 0.61
C VAL A 4 -5.03 13.93 0.67
N ARG A 5 -4.41 14.13 -0.48
CA ARG A 5 -3.11 14.77 -0.56
C ARG A 5 -3.13 16.03 0.33
N GLY A 6 -2.16 16.16 1.23
CA GLY A 6 -2.07 17.31 2.14
C GLY A 6 -2.98 17.26 3.39
N LEU A 7 -3.67 16.15 3.69
CA LEU A 7 -4.21 15.94 5.03
C LEU A 7 -3.17 15.36 5.98
N ALA A 8 -3.25 15.81 7.24
CA ALA A 8 -2.56 15.14 8.33
C ALA A 8 -2.97 13.66 8.41
N PHE A 9 -2.00 12.84 8.81
CA PHE A 9 -2.24 11.43 9.10
C PHE A 9 -3.23 11.29 10.24
N ASP A 10 -4.19 10.38 10.06
CA ASP A 10 -5.20 10.02 11.05
C ASP A 10 -5.32 8.50 11.06
N ALA A 11 -4.84 7.89 12.15
CA ALA A 11 -4.84 6.45 12.31
C ALA A 11 -6.27 5.87 12.33
N SER A 12 -7.23 6.56 12.91
CA SER A 12 -8.63 6.09 12.98
C SER A 12 -9.24 6.04 11.60
N ARG A 13 -9.06 7.11 10.80
CA ARG A 13 -9.49 7.15 9.40
C ARG A 13 -8.84 6.06 8.56
N ALA A 14 -7.54 5.83 8.75
CA ALA A 14 -6.83 4.77 8.04
C ALA A 14 -7.36 3.37 8.40
N LEU A 15 -7.62 3.10 9.68
CA LEU A 15 -8.19 1.83 10.15
C LEU A 15 -9.64 1.62 9.68
N GLU A 16 -10.44 2.67 9.61
CA GLU A 16 -11.78 2.64 9.00
C GLU A 16 -11.70 2.30 7.52
N ALA A 17 -10.77 2.91 6.77
CA ALA A 17 -10.53 2.61 5.37
C ALA A 17 -10.09 1.14 5.16
N ILE A 18 -9.18 0.63 6.01
CA ILE A 18 -8.77 -0.78 6.00
C ILE A 18 -9.96 -1.71 6.27
N THR A 19 -10.81 -1.37 7.24
CA THR A 19 -12.00 -2.16 7.57
C THR A 19 -12.97 -2.19 6.39
N ALA A 20 -13.24 -1.03 5.78
CA ALA A 20 -14.08 -0.94 4.59
C ALA A 20 -13.50 -1.76 3.43
N LEU A 21 -12.19 -1.69 3.20
CA LEU A 21 -11.47 -2.46 2.18
C LEU A 21 -11.59 -3.97 2.42
N LEU A 22 -11.43 -4.44 3.67
CA LEU A 22 -11.54 -5.85 4.05
C LEU A 22 -12.95 -6.41 3.84
N THR A 23 -13.99 -5.60 4.02
CA THR A 23 -15.39 -6.00 3.80
C THR A 23 -15.89 -5.73 2.37
N GLY A 24 -15.15 -4.93 1.60
CA GLY A 24 -15.54 -4.50 0.26
C GLY A 24 -15.43 -5.60 -0.80
N PRO A 25 -16.02 -5.39 -1.99
CA PRO A 25 -15.87 -6.32 -3.11
C PRO A 25 -14.43 -6.32 -3.64
N ILE A 26 -13.92 -7.51 -3.96
CA ILE A 26 -12.68 -7.69 -4.71
C ILE A 26 -13.05 -8.14 -6.13
N PRO A 27 -12.54 -7.49 -7.19
CA PRO A 27 -12.81 -7.93 -8.55
C PRO A 27 -12.41 -9.39 -8.77
N SER A 28 -13.23 -10.15 -9.51
CA SER A 28 -12.94 -11.54 -9.84
C SER A 28 -11.74 -11.68 -10.78
N ALA A 29 -11.11 -12.86 -10.78
CA ALA A 29 -10.01 -13.18 -11.70
C ALA A 29 -10.37 -12.84 -13.17
N GLY A 30 -9.39 -12.30 -13.91
CA GLY A 30 -9.57 -11.85 -15.29
C GLY A 30 -10.13 -10.43 -15.46
N ALA A 31 -10.55 -9.76 -14.38
CA ALA A 31 -10.90 -8.34 -14.45
C ALA A 31 -9.66 -7.49 -14.81
N PRO A 32 -9.80 -6.50 -15.72
CA PRO A 32 -8.69 -5.63 -16.08
C PRO A 32 -8.26 -4.77 -14.88
N THR A 33 -7.00 -4.34 -14.89
CA THR A 33 -6.51 -3.36 -13.92
C THR A 33 -7.09 -1.99 -14.21
N LEU A 34 -7.79 -1.44 -13.23
CA LEU A 34 -8.36 -0.09 -13.23
C LEU A 34 -7.65 0.75 -12.17
N ILE A 35 -7.21 1.94 -12.55
CA ILE A 35 -6.71 2.95 -11.62
C ILE A 35 -7.79 4.02 -11.54
N ASP A 36 -8.42 4.12 -10.38
CA ASP A 36 -9.44 5.11 -10.10
C ASP A 36 -8.78 6.35 -9.50
N SER A 37 -9.14 7.50 -10.05
CA SER A 37 -8.67 8.81 -9.61
C SER A 37 -9.84 9.75 -9.37
N ASP A 38 -9.68 10.70 -8.46
CA ASP A 38 -10.65 11.77 -8.26
C ASP A 38 -10.71 12.61 -9.56
N PRO A 39 -11.90 12.79 -10.16
CA PRO A 39 -12.01 13.47 -11.45
C PRO A 39 -11.69 14.97 -11.39
N ARG A 40 -11.68 15.57 -10.19
CA ARG A 40 -11.40 16.99 -9.98
C ARG A 40 -9.94 17.23 -9.62
N THR A 41 -9.34 16.41 -8.78
CA THR A 41 -7.95 16.60 -8.31
C THR A 41 -6.94 15.70 -9.01
N GLY A 42 -7.39 14.63 -9.66
CA GLY A 42 -6.53 13.59 -10.22
C GLY A 42 -5.91 12.68 -9.16
N GLU A 43 -6.24 12.87 -7.88
CA GLU A 43 -5.68 12.08 -6.78
C GLU A 43 -6.06 10.61 -6.94
N TRP A 44 -5.10 9.73 -6.71
CA TRP A 44 -5.34 8.29 -6.73
C TRP A 44 -6.31 7.89 -5.61
N LEU A 45 -7.36 7.17 -5.96
CA LEU A 45 -8.39 6.70 -5.02
C LEU A 45 -8.27 5.20 -4.76
N ALA A 46 -7.98 4.42 -5.80
CA ALA A 46 -7.76 2.98 -5.69
C ALA A 46 -7.16 2.42 -6.98
N THR A 47 -6.50 1.28 -6.88
CA THR A 47 -6.20 0.39 -8.00
C THR A 47 -6.94 -0.92 -7.78
N ARG A 48 -7.75 -1.34 -8.75
CA ARG A 48 -8.60 -2.53 -8.69
C ARG A 48 -8.24 -3.45 -9.83
N ALA A 49 -7.99 -4.72 -9.55
CA ALA A 49 -7.78 -5.73 -10.58
C ALA A 49 -8.28 -7.08 -10.10
N GLY A 50 -8.31 -8.07 -11.00
CA GLY A 50 -8.70 -9.43 -10.64
C GLY A 50 -7.89 -9.95 -9.45
N GLY A 51 -8.57 -10.21 -8.34
CA GLY A 51 -8.00 -10.79 -7.13
C GLY A 51 -7.44 -9.78 -6.11
N PHE A 52 -7.45 -8.46 -6.36
CA PHE A 52 -7.02 -7.50 -5.34
C PHE A 52 -7.61 -6.08 -5.48
N VAL A 53 -7.55 -5.35 -4.37
CA VAL A 53 -7.82 -3.91 -4.31
C VAL A 53 -6.72 -3.24 -3.49
N LEU A 54 -6.11 -2.21 -4.06
CA LEU A 54 -5.08 -1.38 -3.45
C LEU A 54 -5.65 0.04 -3.28
N VAL A 55 -5.51 0.63 -2.10
CA VAL A 55 -5.97 1.99 -1.82
C VAL A 55 -4.87 2.75 -1.09
N PRO A 56 -4.65 4.04 -1.37
CA PRO A 56 -3.82 4.84 -0.49
C PRO A 56 -4.51 4.95 0.87
N LEU A 57 -3.73 5.22 1.92
CA LEU A 57 -4.20 5.60 3.27
C LEU A 57 -3.69 6.98 3.70
N TRP A 58 -2.51 7.36 3.24
CA TRP A 58 -1.88 8.64 3.48
C TRP A 58 -0.83 8.92 2.40
N GLU A 59 -0.66 10.19 2.09
CA GLU A 59 0.38 10.69 1.19
C GLU A 59 1.06 11.87 1.86
N GLY A 60 2.39 11.81 1.95
CA GLY A 60 3.24 12.86 2.48
C GLY A 60 3.37 14.06 1.57
N PRO A 61 4.12 15.10 1.98
CA PRO A 61 4.45 16.19 1.09
C PRO A 61 5.30 15.69 -0.08
N ASN A 62 5.33 16.50 -1.15
CA ASN A 62 6.26 16.25 -2.24
C ASN A 62 7.71 16.34 -1.72
N LEU A 63 8.53 15.36 -2.06
CA LEU A 63 9.93 15.30 -1.66
C LEU A 63 10.86 16.12 -2.57
N ILE A 64 10.35 16.68 -3.68
CA ILE A 64 11.11 17.55 -4.59
C ILE A 64 11.83 18.67 -3.83
N GLY A 65 13.14 18.77 -4.04
CA GLY A 65 13.96 19.87 -3.55
C GLY A 65 14.25 19.81 -2.05
N LEU A 66 13.73 18.81 -1.32
CA LEU A 66 14.17 18.53 0.03
C LEU A 66 15.60 18.00 0.01
N ARG A 67 16.34 18.33 1.06
CA ARG A 67 17.69 17.83 1.34
C ARG A 67 17.69 17.30 2.76
N ASP A 68 18.80 16.71 3.18
CA ASP A 68 18.97 16.42 4.59
C ASP A 68 19.13 17.73 5.39
N PRO A 69 18.46 17.86 6.56
CA PRO A 69 17.76 16.79 7.28
C PRO A 69 16.28 16.58 6.90
N GLU A 70 15.65 17.53 6.19
CA GLU A 70 14.20 17.50 5.94
C GLU A 70 13.72 16.25 5.20
N TRP A 71 14.53 15.74 4.27
CA TRP A 71 14.26 14.49 3.56
C TRP A 71 14.14 13.31 4.53
N THR A 72 15.15 13.12 5.38
CA THR A 72 15.18 12.05 6.39
C THR A 72 13.99 12.15 7.35
N GLU A 73 13.63 13.37 7.78
CA GLU A 73 12.47 13.59 8.65
C GLU A 73 11.14 13.14 8.01
N GLN A 74 10.97 13.33 6.70
CA GLN A 74 9.78 12.85 6.00
C GLN A 74 9.73 11.32 5.90
N LEU A 75 10.87 10.67 5.68
CA LEU A 75 10.95 9.21 5.68
C LEU A 75 10.62 8.65 7.06
N GLU A 76 11.24 9.18 8.12
CA GLU A 76 10.97 8.79 9.50
C GLU A 76 9.53 9.07 9.93
N LEU A 77 8.88 10.10 9.38
CA LEU A 77 7.47 10.37 9.61
C LEU A 77 6.59 9.27 9.00
N GLY A 78 6.84 8.88 7.75
CA GLY A 78 6.13 7.77 7.12
C GLY A 78 6.32 6.45 7.86
N ASP A 79 7.55 6.14 8.27
CA ASP A 79 7.85 4.94 9.06
C ASP A 79 7.07 4.90 10.36
N ARG A 80 6.96 6.04 11.06
CA ARG A 80 6.13 6.14 12.28
C ARG A 80 4.65 5.90 12.00
N HIS A 81 4.12 6.39 10.88
CA HIS A 81 2.73 6.15 10.48
C HIS A 81 2.49 4.67 10.17
N LEU A 82 3.38 4.05 9.40
CA LEU A 82 3.34 2.61 9.12
C LEU A 82 3.42 1.80 10.43
N ALA A 83 4.37 2.09 11.30
CA ALA A 83 4.53 1.41 12.59
C ALA A 83 3.31 1.56 13.51
N THR A 84 2.66 2.73 13.50
CA THR A 84 1.43 2.97 14.26
C THR A 84 0.29 2.06 13.80
N LEU A 85 0.07 1.95 12.48
CA LEU A 85 -0.94 1.06 11.94
C LEU A 85 -0.57 -0.40 12.15
N ALA A 86 0.68 -0.78 11.81
CA ALA A 86 1.17 -2.13 11.95
C ALA A 86 1.04 -2.63 13.38
N GLY A 87 1.46 -1.85 14.40
CA GLY A 87 1.31 -2.23 15.80
C GLY A 87 -0.15 -2.40 16.24
N THR A 88 -1.07 -1.60 15.70
CA THR A 88 -2.51 -1.75 15.95
C THR A 88 -3.07 -3.03 15.34
N LEU A 89 -2.66 -3.35 14.11
CA LEU A 89 -3.08 -4.56 13.40
C LEU A 89 -2.45 -5.82 13.99
N ASP A 90 -1.19 -5.74 14.41
CA ASP A 90 -0.48 -6.81 15.13
C ASP A 90 -1.18 -7.16 16.44
N GLY A 91 -1.66 -6.15 17.18
CA GLY A 91 -2.47 -6.37 18.38
C GLY A 91 -3.81 -7.06 18.11
N ARG A 92 -4.33 -6.98 16.87
CA ARG A 92 -5.62 -7.56 16.47
C ARG A 92 -5.50 -8.97 15.90
N TRP A 93 -4.49 -9.23 15.08
CA TRP A 93 -4.36 -10.48 14.29
C TRP A 93 -3.01 -11.20 14.51
N GLY A 94 -2.21 -10.75 15.47
CA GLY A 94 -0.85 -11.25 15.67
C GLY A 94 0.16 -10.61 14.71
N PRO A 95 1.45 -10.92 14.87
CA PRO A 95 2.53 -10.26 14.15
C PRO A 95 2.41 -10.47 12.63
N HIS A 96 2.60 -9.39 11.87
CA HIS A 96 2.70 -9.48 10.42
C HIS A 96 3.90 -10.29 9.94
N ARG A 97 3.77 -10.85 8.74
CA ARG A 97 4.89 -11.37 7.94
C ARG A 97 5.37 -10.26 7.01
N LEU A 98 6.69 -10.04 6.96
CA LEU A 98 7.29 -9.17 5.95
C LEU A 98 7.47 -9.93 4.63
N LEU A 99 7.07 -9.32 3.52
CA LEU A 99 7.36 -9.79 2.17
C LEU A 99 8.12 -8.71 1.41
N THR A 100 9.37 -9.02 1.10
CA THR A 100 10.30 -8.09 0.48
C THR A 100 10.17 -8.11 -1.05
N VAL A 101 10.10 -6.93 -1.68
CA VAL A 101 9.94 -6.79 -3.15
C VAL A 101 11.26 -6.59 -3.91
N ASP A 102 12.35 -6.50 -3.16
CA ASP A 102 13.73 -6.24 -3.60
C ASP A 102 14.21 -7.15 -4.75
N HIS A 103 13.77 -8.43 -4.79
CA HIS A 103 14.06 -9.30 -5.93
C HIS A 103 13.55 -8.71 -7.26
N LEU A 104 12.33 -8.18 -7.28
CA LEU A 104 11.74 -7.58 -8.49
C LEU A 104 12.38 -6.24 -8.85
N ILE A 105 12.90 -5.50 -7.86
CA ILE A 105 13.64 -4.26 -8.07
C ILE A 105 14.99 -4.58 -8.73
N ARG A 106 15.72 -5.56 -8.21
CA ARG A 106 17.01 -6.01 -8.77
C ARG A 106 16.87 -6.71 -10.12
N ASN A 107 15.72 -7.31 -10.42
CA ASN A 107 15.48 -8.10 -11.62
C ASN A 107 14.30 -7.54 -12.43
N PRO A 108 14.45 -6.39 -13.13
CA PRO A 108 13.34 -5.73 -13.82
C PRO A 108 12.74 -6.53 -14.98
N GLN A 109 13.44 -7.57 -15.46
CA GLN A 109 12.98 -8.47 -16.52
C GLN A 109 12.26 -9.73 -15.98
N ALA A 110 12.21 -9.92 -14.66
CA ALA A 110 11.50 -11.05 -14.07
C ALA A 110 9.99 -10.95 -14.37
N ASP A 111 9.35 -12.11 -14.54
CA ASP A 111 7.88 -12.14 -14.66
C ASP A 111 7.27 -11.59 -13.38
N ARG A 112 6.38 -10.62 -13.53
CA ARG A 112 5.84 -9.85 -12.40
C ARG A 112 4.37 -10.18 -12.20
N PRO A 113 4.00 -10.79 -11.06
CA PRO A 113 2.60 -11.00 -10.75
C PRO A 113 1.81 -9.67 -10.77
N PRO A 114 0.54 -9.66 -11.22
CA PRO A 114 -0.24 -8.44 -11.42
C PRO A 114 -0.33 -7.50 -10.21
N VAL A 115 -0.28 -8.05 -9.00
CA VAL A 115 -0.29 -7.27 -7.76
C VAL A 115 0.97 -6.42 -7.58
N TYR A 116 2.15 -6.96 -7.88
CA TYR A 116 3.41 -6.23 -7.81
C TYR A 116 3.54 -5.23 -8.96
N GLU A 117 3.01 -5.57 -10.14
CA GLU A 117 2.92 -4.62 -11.26
C GLU A 117 2.04 -3.41 -10.89
N ALA A 118 0.93 -3.62 -10.19
CA ALA A 118 0.09 -2.54 -9.71
C ALA A 118 0.73 -1.68 -8.63
N LEU A 119 1.49 -2.30 -7.70
CA LEU A 119 2.26 -1.57 -6.68
C LEU A 119 3.30 -0.65 -7.35
N PHE A 120 4.09 -1.19 -8.28
CA PHE A 120 5.15 -0.42 -8.95
C PHE A 120 4.60 0.68 -9.86
N ARG A 121 3.42 0.46 -10.46
CA ARG A 121 2.73 1.51 -11.23
C ARG A 121 2.24 2.68 -10.35
N GLN A 122 2.12 2.46 -9.04
CA GLN A 122 1.80 3.50 -8.05
C GLN A 122 3.04 3.96 -7.29
N ASP A 123 4.24 3.67 -7.80
CA ASP A 123 5.52 4.03 -7.17
C ASP A 123 5.71 3.45 -5.74
N LEU A 124 5.05 2.33 -5.43
CA LEU A 124 5.12 1.66 -4.13
C LEU A 124 6.18 0.55 -4.15
N TYR A 125 7.44 0.93 -3.88
CA TYR A 125 8.60 0.03 -3.90
C TYR A 125 9.01 -0.52 -2.53
N GLY A 126 8.25 -0.23 -1.48
CA GLY A 126 8.53 -0.73 -0.14
C GLY A 126 8.08 -2.17 0.10
N ASP A 127 8.54 -2.73 1.21
CA ASP A 127 8.17 -4.07 1.64
C ASP A 127 6.71 -4.13 2.10
N LEU A 128 6.10 -5.30 1.94
CA LEU A 128 4.72 -5.56 2.33
C LEU A 128 4.68 -6.13 3.75
N HIS A 129 3.96 -5.45 4.64
CA HIS A 129 3.61 -5.97 5.97
C HIS A 129 2.30 -6.72 5.85
N VAL A 130 2.30 -8.04 5.97
CA VAL A 130 1.16 -8.91 5.60
C VAL A 130 0.52 -9.57 6.82
N TRP A 131 -0.81 -9.47 6.91
CA TRP A 131 -1.65 -10.18 7.88
C TRP A 131 -2.61 -11.15 7.18
N ALA A 132 -3.05 -12.17 7.93
CA ALA A 132 -4.16 -13.04 7.59
C ALA A 132 -5.30 -12.81 8.60
N PRO A 133 -6.26 -11.92 8.29
CA PRO A 133 -7.36 -11.62 9.21
C PRO A 133 -8.26 -12.85 9.44
N ASP A 134 -8.45 -13.24 10.71
CA ASP A 134 -9.19 -14.46 11.09
C ASP A 134 -10.64 -14.53 10.58
N GLN A 135 -11.26 -13.38 10.31
CA GLN A 135 -12.67 -13.27 9.88
C GLN A 135 -12.84 -13.13 8.35
N ALA A 136 -11.75 -13.19 7.59
CA ALA A 136 -11.78 -13.03 6.15
C ALA A 136 -11.26 -14.32 5.51
N ASP A 137 -12.17 -15.28 5.30
CA ASP A 137 -11.93 -16.71 4.99
C ASP A 137 -10.76 -17.03 4.05
N ASP A 138 -10.37 -16.12 3.16
CA ASP A 138 -9.14 -16.25 2.34
C ASP A 138 -8.41 -14.93 2.06
N ARG A 139 -8.80 -13.82 2.70
CA ARG A 139 -8.19 -12.52 2.37
C ARG A 139 -6.81 -12.37 3.01
N ARG A 140 -5.92 -11.65 2.34
CA ARG A 140 -4.72 -11.08 2.99
C ARG A 140 -4.85 -9.58 2.98
N LEU A 141 -4.42 -8.97 4.08
CA LEU A 141 -4.17 -7.54 4.16
C LEU A 141 -2.67 -7.35 4.05
N ALA A 142 -2.23 -6.37 3.27
CA ALA A 142 -0.89 -5.84 3.34
C ALA A 142 -0.89 -4.32 3.51
N LEU A 143 0.05 -3.81 4.30
CA LEU A 143 0.43 -2.40 4.29
C LEU A 143 1.75 -2.24 3.57
N VAL A 144 1.89 -1.14 2.84
CA VAL A 144 3.12 -0.76 2.15
C VAL A 144 3.33 0.73 2.30
N LEU A 145 4.55 1.10 2.65
CA LEU A 145 5.03 2.48 2.59
C LEU A 145 6.07 2.52 1.48
N GLY A 146 5.86 3.36 0.48
CA GLY A 146 6.78 3.44 -0.64
C GLY A 146 6.71 4.77 -1.35
N HIS A 147 7.79 5.04 -2.07
CA HIS A 147 7.87 6.07 -3.07
C HIS A 147 8.90 5.62 -4.11
N SER A 148 8.84 6.19 -5.31
CA SER A 148 9.96 6.11 -6.26
C SER A 148 11.13 6.94 -5.71
N ASP A 149 12.36 6.51 -6.02
CA ASP A 149 13.62 7.22 -5.79
C ASP A 149 13.70 8.67 -6.33
N GLY A 150 12.64 9.15 -6.99
CA GLY A 150 12.48 10.52 -7.48
C GLY A 150 11.40 11.35 -6.77
N ASP A 151 10.93 12.34 -7.53
CA ASP A 151 10.04 13.48 -7.21
C ASP A 151 8.63 13.15 -6.67
N GLN A 152 8.41 11.93 -6.17
CA GLN A 152 7.11 11.46 -5.71
C GLN A 152 6.99 11.53 -4.18
N PRO A 153 5.79 11.84 -3.66
CA PRO A 153 5.55 11.84 -2.23
C PRO A 153 5.60 10.42 -1.65
N LEU A 154 6.00 10.36 -0.38
CA LEU A 154 5.92 9.12 0.40
C LEU A 154 4.45 8.71 0.56
N THR A 155 4.10 7.50 0.12
CA THR A 155 2.72 7.03 0.13
C THR A 155 2.59 5.78 0.99
N LEU A 156 1.67 5.82 1.95
CA LEU A 156 1.23 4.67 2.73
C LEU A 156 -0.06 4.14 2.11
N ALA A 157 -0.09 2.86 1.75
CA ALA A 157 -1.24 2.23 1.11
C ALA A 157 -1.60 0.90 1.78
N ALA A 158 -2.87 0.51 1.64
CA ALA A 158 -3.39 -0.80 2.01
C ALA A 158 -3.78 -1.59 0.78
N LEU A 159 -3.42 -2.88 0.79
CA LEU A 159 -3.72 -3.86 -0.24
C LEU A 159 -4.53 -4.99 0.38
N VAL A 160 -5.62 -5.38 -0.25
CA VAL A 160 -6.35 -6.59 0.10
C VAL A 160 -6.43 -7.51 -1.11
N THR A 161 -6.06 -8.77 -0.91
CA THR A 161 -6.11 -9.82 -1.95
C THR A 161 -7.15 -10.89 -1.59
N ALA A 162 -7.76 -11.49 -2.62
CA ALA A 162 -8.55 -12.71 -2.49
C ALA A 162 -7.62 -13.93 -2.61
N GLY A 163 -6.94 -14.26 -1.52
CA GLY A 163 -5.94 -15.34 -1.46
C GLY A 163 -4.55 -14.88 -1.04
N PRO A 164 -3.58 -15.80 -0.94
CA PRO A 164 -2.21 -15.48 -0.58
C PRO A 164 -1.53 -14.57 -1.60
N LEU A 165 -0.66 -13.68 -1.11
CA LEU A 165 0.26 -12.93 -1.98
C LEU A 165 1.28 -13.90 -2.60
N PRO A 166 1.57 -13.80 -3.92
CA PRO A 166 2.58 -14.64 -4.55
C PRO A 166 3.93 -14.44 -3.90
N GLU A 167 4.60 -15.52 -3.49
CA GLU A 167 5.94 -15.42 -2.91
C GLU A 167 6.97 -15.03 -3.97
N LEU A 168 7.91 -14.18 -3.59
CA LEU A 168 9.01 -13.77 -4.44
C LEU A 168 10.25 -14.60 -4.08
N PRO A 169 11.13 -14.90 -5.05
CA PRO A 169 12.42 -15.50 -4.75
C PRO A 169 13.20 -14.60 -3.79
N ALA A 170 13.95 -15.22 -2.88
CA ALA A 170 14.91 -14.52 -2.04
C ALA A 170 16.04 -13.90 -2.86
#